data_AF-A0A3B4AV32-F1
#
_entry.id   AF-A0A3B4AV32-F1
#
_cell.length_a   1.000
_cell.length_b   1.000
_cell.length_c   1.000
_cell.angle_alpha   90.00
_cell.angle_beta   90.00
_cell.angle_gamma   90.00
#
_symmetry.space_group_name_H-M   'P 1'
#
loop_
_entity.id
_entity.type
_entity.pdbx_description
1 polymer ?
#
loop_
_entity_poly.entity_id
_entity_poly.type
_entity_poly.pdbx_seq_one_letter_code
_entity_poly.pdbx_strand_id
1 'polypeptide(L)'
;MADVEAERRSAASMGPVIVHCSAGLGRTGCFIATTIGCRQLQLEGVVDVLSITCQLRADRGGMIQTGEQYEFVHHALSLFEARLSTETGP
;
A
#
# COMPACT_ATOMS: atom_id res chain seq x y z
N MET A 1 -22.74 22.74 5.60
CA MET A 1 -21.45 22.73 4.87
C MET A 1 -20.38 23.55 5.58
N ALA A 2 -20.69 24.72 6.14
CA ALA A 2 -19.73 25.51 6.93
C ALA A 2 -19.13 24.75 8.14
N ASP A 3 -19.94 23.94 8.85
CA ASP A 3 -19.45 23.11 9.96
C ASP A 3 -18.45 22.02 9.52
N VAL A 4 -18.66 21.43 8.33
CA VAL A 4 -17.78 20.40 7.76
C VAL A 4 -16.40 20.99 7.40
N GLU A 5 -16.37 22.24 6.94
CA GLU A 5 -15.12 22.95 6.63
C GLU A 5 -14.41 23.46 7.89
N ALA A 6 -15.15 23.82 8.95
CA ALA A 6 -14.59 24.23 10.23
C ALA A 6 -13.87 23.06 10.94
N GLU A 7 -14.44 21.85 10.94
CA GLU A 7 -13.81 20.66 11.51
C GLU A 7 -12.53 20.26 10.75
N ARG A 8 -12.52 20.36 9.41
CA ARG A 8 -11.34 20.05 8.57
C ARG A 8 -10.09 20.87 8.96
N ARG A 9 -10.26 22.12 9.40
CA ARG A 9 -9.13 22.99 9.79
C ARG A 9 -8.63 22.72 11.20
N SER A 10 -9.44 22.07 12.05
CA SER A 10 -9.08 21.72 13.43
C SER A 10 -8.43 20.34 13.57
N ALA A 11 -8.49 19.51 12.52
CA ALA A 11 -7.88 18.19 12.50
C ALA A 11 -6.34 18.32 12.51
N ALA A 12 -5.76 18.35 13.70
CA ALA A 12 -4.31 18.35 13.92
C ALA A 12 -3.60 17.09 13.39
N SER A 13 -4.37 16.03 13.08
CA SER A 13 -3.88 14.79 12.47
C SER A 13 -4.33 14.68 11.01
N MET A 14 -3.39 14.45 10.10
CA MET A 14 -3.72 14.01 8.74
C MET A 14 -4.45 12.67 8.86
N GLY A 15 -5.75 12.64 8.50
CA GLY A 15 -6.55 11.42 8.48
C GLY A 15 -5.98 10.36 7.52
N PRO A 16 -6.52 9.12 7.56
CA PRO A 16 -6.06 8.05 6.68
C PRO A 16 -6.25 8.41 5.21
N VAL A 17 -5.34 7.92 4.36
CA VAL A 17 -5.47 8.06 2.90
C VAL A 17 -6.61 7.16 2.42
N ILE A 18 -7.57 7.75 1.69
CA ILE A 18 -8.66 7.00 1.08
C ILE A 18 -8.19 6.41 -0.26
N VAL A 19 -8.26 5.07 -0.37
CA VAL A 19 -7.94 4.33 -1.60
C VAL A 19 -9.17 3.55 -2.03
N HIS A 20 -9.61 3.72 -3.28
CA HIS A 20 -10.75 2.99 -3.81
C HIS A 20 -10.47 2.49 -5.24
N CYS A 21 -11.25 1.49 -5.65
CA CYS A 21 -11.38 1.11 -7.05
C CYS A 21 -12.87 0.95 -7.37
N SER A 22 -13.29 -0.15 -8.01
CA SER A 22 -14.72 -0.44 -8.18
C SER A 22 -15.29 -1.12 -6.93
N ALA A 23 -14.83 -2.34 -6.61
CA ALA A 23 -15.23 -3.07 -5.39
C ALA A 23 -14.41 -2.70 -4.14
N GLY A 24 -13.31 -1.96 -4.30
CA GLY A 24 -12.40 -1.60 -3.20
C GLY A 24 -11.63 -2.79 -2.63
N LEU A 25 -11.23 -3.75 -3.48
CA LEU A 25 -10.57 -5.00 -3.08
C LEU A 25 -9.29 -5.28 -3.88
N GLY A 26 -9.41 -5.60 -5.18
CA GLY A 26 -8.25 -6.00 -6.01
C GLY A 26 -7.20 -4.91 -6.18
N ARG A 27 -7.47 -3.89 -7.02
CA ARG A 27 -6.52 -2.79 -7.28
C ARG A 27 -6.20 -1.96 -6.03
N THR A 28 -7.20 -1.80 -5.15
CA THR A 28 -7.02 -1.15 -3.85
C THR A 28 -6.02 -1.92 -2.99
N GLY A 29 -6.16 -3.24 -2.91
CA GLY A 29 -5.22 -4.12 -2.21
C GLY A 29 -3.83 -4.09 -2.82
N CYS A 30 -3.70 -4.15 -4.16
CA CYS A 30 -2.41 -4.02 -4.82
C CYS A 30 -1.72 -2.70 -4.44
N PHE A 31 -2.43 -1.57 -4.53
CA PHE A 31 -1.85 -0.26 -4.21
C PHE A 31 -1.37 -0.18 -2.75
N ILE A 32 -2.20 -0.61 -1.81
CA ILE A 32 -1.86 -0.57 -0.38
C ILE A 32 -0.70 -1.53 -0.08
N ALA A 33 -0.76 -2.77 -0.60
CA ALA A 33 0.30 -3.76 -0.39
C ALA A 33 1.65 -3.32 -0.95
N THR A 34 1.67 -2.79 -2.18
CA THR A 34 2.90 -2.23 -2.77
C THR A 34 3.41 -1.06 -1.95
N THR A 35 2.55 -0.18 -1.45
CA THR A 35 2.97 0.96 -0.60
C THR A 35 3.63 0.48 0.70
N ILE A 36 3.02 -0.50 1.39
CA ILE A 36 3.58 -1.09 2.62
C ILE A 36 4.91 -1.80 2.30
N GLY A 37 4.95 -2.58 1.22
CA GLY A 37 6.14 -3.33 0.81
C GLY A 37 7.30 -2.43 0.42
N CYS A 38 7.06 -1.33 -0.30
CA CYS A 38 8.08 -0.32 -0.60
C CYS A 38 8.68 0.26 0.68
N ARG A 39 7.84 0.55 1.68
CA ARG A 39 8.30 1.05 2.97
C ARG A 39 9.10 0.01 3.75
N GLN A 40 8.69 -1.26 3.75
CA GLN A 40 9.49 -2.34 4.35
C GLN A 40 10.85 -2.48 3.67
N LEU A 41 10.90 -2.48 2.33
CA LEU A 41 12.16 -2.53 1.58
C LEU A 41 13.10 -1.36 1.95
N GLN A 42 12.57 -0.14 2.06
CA GLN A 42 13.36 1.03 2.44
C GLN A 42 13.93 0.96 3.85
N LEU A 43 13.17 0.42 4.81
CA LEU A 43 13.53 0.44 6.23
C LEU A 43 14.30 -0.81 6.66
N GLU A 44 14.00 -1.95 6.07
CA GLU A 44 14.45 -3.27 6.54
C GLU A 44 15.28 -4.01 5.48
N GLY A 45 15.26 -3.57 4.21
CA GLY A 45 15.97 -4.22 3.11
C GLY A 45 15.33 -5.54 2.64
N VAL A 46 14.19 -5.92 3.23
CA VAL A 46 13.42 -7.13 2.91
C VAL A 46 11.93 -6.80 2.90
N VAL A 47 11.12 -7.67 2.30
CA VAL A 47 9.65 -7.52 2.27
C VAL A 47 8.96 -8.86 2.36
N ASP A 48 7.90 -8.93 3.18
CA ASP A 48 7.03 -10.11 3.30
C ASP A 48 5.66 -9.84 2.69
N VAL A 49 5.54 -10.13 1.39
CA VAL A 49 4.30 -9.90 0.62
C VAL A 49 3.14 -10.78 1.10
N LEU A 50 3.43 -11.98 1.62
CA LEU A 50 2.41 -12.89 2.13
C LEU A 50 1.81 -12.33 3.42
N SER A 51 2.65 -11.93 4.37
CA SER A 51 2.22 -11.33 5.63
C SER A 51 1.41 -10.05 5.40
N ILE A 52 1.88 -9.16 4.52
CA ILE A 52 1.14 -7.95 4.12
C ILE A 52 -0.25 -8.31 3.58
N THR A 53 -0.32 -9.28 2.66
CA THR A 53 -1.60 -9.70 2.05
C THR A 53 -2.54 -10.32 3.08
N CYS A 54 -2.02 -11.15 4.00
CA CYS A 54 -2.78 -11.72 5.10
C CYS A 54 -3.36 -10.63 6.00
N GLN A 55 -2.57 -9.62 6.36
CA GLN A 55 -3.04 -8.51 7.19
C GLN A 55 -4.12 -7.71 6.47
N LEU A 56 -3.93 -7.38 5.18
CA LEU A 56 -4.97 -6.68 4.40
C LEU A 56 -6.27 -7.47 4.32
N ARG A 57 -6.19 -8.80 4.22
CA ARG A 57 -7.38 -9.68 4.21
C ARG A 57 -8.04 -9.79 5.58
N ALA A 58 -7.28 -9.65 6.67
CA ALA A 58 -7.82 -9.55 8.02
C ALA A 58 -8.58 -8.23 8.22
N ASP A 59 -8.05 -7.12 7.70
CA ASP A 59 -8.69 -5.80 7.81
C ASP A 59 -9.91 -5.66 6.88
N ARG A 60 -9.84 -6.25 5.67
CA ARG A 60 -10.93 -6.29 4.69
C ARG A 60 -10.86 -7.55 3.85
N GLY A 61 -11.84 -8.44 4.02
CA GLY A 61 -11.90 -9.70 3.27
C GLY A 61 -11.86 -9.49 1.75
N GLY A 62 -11.04 -10.27 1.06
CA GLY A 62 -10.93 -10.25 -0.41
C GLY A 62 -9.89 -9.28 -0.99
N MET A 63 -9.07 -8.64 -0.16
CA MET A 63 -7.94 -7.82 -0.64
C MET A 63 -6.97 -8.68 -1.47
N ILE A 64 -6.57 -8.15 -2.65
CA ILE A 64 -5.83 -8.87 -3.70
C ILE A 64 -6.60 -10.14 -4.15
N GLN A 65 -7.35 -10.01 -5.23
CA GLN A 65 -8.41 -10.96 -5.61
C GLN A 65 -7.92 -12.08 -6.55
N THR A 66 -6.87 -11.87 -7.32
CA THR A 66 -6.39 -12.84 -8.33
C THR A 66 -4.89 -13.11 -8.17
N GLY A 67 -4.43 -14.24 -8.72
CA GLY A 67 -3.00 -14.57 -8.76
C GLY A 67 -2.18 -13.50 -9.50
N GLU A 68 -2.67 -13.03 -10.64
CA GLU A 68 -2.04 -11.96 -11.43
C GLU A 68 -1.87 -10.65 -10.62
N GLN A 69 -2.82 -10.33 -9.74
CA GLN A 69 -2.72 -9.16 -8.86
C GLN A 69 -1.64 -9.34 -7.79
N TYR A 70 -1.47 -10.57 -7.28
CA TYR A 70 -0.43 -10.90 -6.32
C TYR A 70 0.96 -10.90 -6.99
N GLU A 71 1.08 -11.48 -8.18
CA GLU A 71 2.28 -11.42 -9.03
C GLU A 71 2.65 -9.97 -9.38
N PHE A 72 1.67 -9.13 -9.70
CA PHE A 72 1.88 -7.71 -9.95
C PHE A 72 2.51 -7.00 -8.75
N VAL A 73 2.06 -7.29 -7.52
CA VAL A 73 2.65 -6.70 -6.31
C VAL A 73 4.13 -7.08 -6.20
N HIS A 74 4.48 -8.35 -6.40
CA HIS A 74 5.88 -8.79 -6.44
C HIS A 74 6.69 -8.06 -7.52
N HIS A 75 6.15 -7.98 -8.75
CA HIS A 75 6.83 -7.30 -9.85
C HIS A 75 7.09 -5.81 -9.55
N ALA A 76 6.09 -5.12 -9.00
CA ALA A 76 6.22 -3.72 -8.61
C ALA A 76 7.28 -3.50 -7.52
N LEU A 77 7.35 -4.41 -6.54
CA LEU A 77 8.35 -4.36 -5.47
C LEU A 77 9.76 -4.66 -5.98
N SER A 78 9.94 -5.63 -6.87
CA SER A 78 11.24 -5.89 -7.50
C SER A 78 11.74 -4.70 -8.34
N LEU A 79 10.85 -4.03 -9.07
CA LEU A 79 11.19 -2.80 -9.79
C LEU A 79 11.61 -1.67 -8.84
N PHE A 80 10.97 -1.58 -7.68
CA PHE A 80 11.30 -0.57 -6.67
C PHE A 80 12.64 -0.86 -5.99
N GLU A 81 12.89 -2.10 -5.59
CA GLU A 81 14.17 -2.56 -5.03
C GLU A 81 15.36 -2.28 -5.97
N ALA A 82 15.18 -2.56 -7.27
CA ALA A 82 16.20 -2.28 -8.28
C ALA A 82 16.58 -0.79 -8.33
N ARG A 83 15.62 0.12 -8.11
CA ARG A 83 15.87 1.57 -8.08
C ARG A 83 16.55 2.00 -6.78
N LEU A 84 16.12 1.47 -5.63
CA LEU A 84 16.78 1.74 -4.35
C LEU A 84 18.27 1.38 -4.42
N SER A 85 18.59 0.22 -4.99
CA SER A 85 19.96 -0.25 -5.15
C SER A 85 20.82 0.69 -5.99
N THR A 86 20.25 1.36 -7.00
CA THR A 86 20.97 2.36 -7.82
C THR A 86 21.20 3.68 -7.09
N GLU A 87 20.36 4.02 -6.12
CA GLU A 87 20.49 5.25 -5.33
C GLU A 87 21.46 5.10 -4.14
N THR A 88 21.69 3.86 -3.69
CA THR A 88 22.64 3.53 -2.61
C THR A 88 24.01 3.03 -3.08
N GLY A 89 24.31 3.08 -4.39
CA GLY A 89 25.66 2.86 -4.91
C GLY A 89 26.63 3.99 -4.54
N PRO A 90 27.96 3.76 -4.52
CA PRO A 90 28.96 4.77 -4.15
C PRO A 90 28.97 5.99 -5.08
#